data_AF-A0A0U3R875-F1
#
_entry.id   AF-A0A0U3R875-F1
#
_cell.length_a   1.000
_cell.length_b   1.000
_cell.length_c   1.000
_cell.angle_alpha   90.00
_cell.angle_beta   90.00
_cell.angle_gamma   90.00
#
_symmetry.space_group_name_H-M   'P 1'
#
loop_
_entity.id
_entity.type
_entity.pdbx_description
1 polymer ?
#
loop_
_entity_poly.entity_id
_entity_poly.type
_entity_poly.pdbx_seq_one_letter_code
_entity_poly.pdbx_strand_id
1 'polypeptide(L)'
;NEIKSRMRAQAADDVDVIITEIGGTVGDIESQPFMEAAREVRRELGPTNCMFVHVALVPYLPAAHELKTKPTQHSVMALRQLGIVPDALVLRSDRPLNQSIKDKISLMCDVNPEGVVNCVDAPSIYDVPKILFNEGLDAYVVRTLELPFHDVDWAEWDELLERVHHPKQEVNIAIVGKYIDLPDAYLSVIEAVKAGGFGNFAKANVKLVAADLCETEAGADAELRNMDGIVVPGGFGIRGIEGKIGALRYAREHKLPALGLCLGLQ
;
A
#
# COMPACT_ATOMS: atom_id res chain seq x y z
N ASN A 1 -10.14 -10.14 -24.66
CA ASN A 1 -9.23 -11.28 -24.94
C ASN A 1 -7.83 -11.10 -24.38
N GLU A 2 -7.02 -10.13 -24.82
CA GLU A 2 -5.64 -10.00 -24.32
C GLU A 2 -5.58 -9.77 -22.79
N ILE A 3 -6.34 -8.82 -22.26
CA ILE A 3 -6.38 -8.53 -20.81
C ILE A 3 -6.75 -9.79 -20.00
N LYS A 4 -7.78 -10.52 -20.43
CA LYS A 4 -8.20 -11.79 -19.82
C LYS A 4 -7.08 -12.83 -19.83
N SER A 5 -6.37 -12.98 -20.95
CA SER A 5 -5.20 -13.84 -21.05
C SER A 5 -4.14 -13.47 -20.02
N ARG A 6 -3.86 -12.16 -19.86
CA ARG A 6 -2.90 -11.64 -18.87
C ARG A 6 -3.35 -11.89 -17.43
N MET A 7 -4.63 -11.68 -17.10
CA MET A 7 -5.20 -11.97 -15.77
C MET A 7 -5.06 -13.46 -15.40
N ARG A 8 -5.11 -14.34 -16.40
CA ARG A 8 -5.03 -15.80 -16.24
C ARG A 8 -3.62 -16.36 -16.45
N ALA A 9 -2.64 -15.56 -16.83
CA ALA A 9 -1.33 -16.04 -17.30
C ALA A 9 -0.53 -16.80 -16.24
N GLN A 10 -0.77 -16.51 -14.96
CA GLN A 10 -0.13 -17.19 -13.82
C GLN A 10 -0.90 -18.44 -13.35
N ALA A 11 -2.03 -18.78 -13.98
CA ALA A 11 -2.80 -19.94 -13.56
C ALA A 11 -2.08 -21.23 -13.94
N ALA A 12 -1.54 -21.91 -12.94
CA ALA A 12 -0.84 -23.18 -13.01
C ALA A 12 -1.28 -24.09 -11.84
N ASP A 13 -0.95 -25.38 -11.91
CA ASP A 13 -1.38 -26.37 -10.91
C ASP A 13 -0.85 -26.11 -9.49
N ASP A 14 0.21 -25.30 -9.36
CA ASP A 14 0.85 -24.90 -8.11
C ASP A 14 0.38 -23.53 -7.57
N VAL A 15 -0.64 -22.92 -8.20
CA VAL A 15 -1.20 -21.62 -7.81
C VAL A 15 -2.67 -21.76 -7.43
N ASP A 16 -2.97 -21.62 -6.14
CA ASP A 16 -4.35 -21.73 -5.62
C ASP A 16 -5.19 -20.48 -5.93
N VAL A 17 -4.61 -19.28 -5.77
CA VAL A 17 -5.33 -17.99 -5.89
C VAL A 17 -4.48 -16.97 -6.63
N ILE A 18 -5.09 -16.26 -7.57
CA ILE A 18 -4.49 -15.09 -8.24
C ILE A 18 -5.26 -13.85 -7.78
N ILE A 19 -4.57 -12.93 -7.11
CA ILE A 19 -5.12 -11.62 -6.75
C ILE A 19 -4.78 -10.65 -7.88
N THR A 20 -5.80 -10.20 -8.61
CA THR A 20 -5.64 -9.18 -9.67
C THR A 20 -6.19 -7.85 -9.17
N GLU A 21 -5.30 -6.89 -8.94
CA GLU A 21 -5.69 -5.49 -8.71
C GLU A 21 -6.03 -4.83 -10.05
N ILE A 22 -7.22 -4.21 -10.14
CA ILE A 22 -7.61 -3.39 -11.28
C ILE A 22 -7.36 -1.93 -10.91
N GLY A 23 -6.32 -1.35 -11.49
CA GLY A 23 -5.98 0.06 -11.28
C GLY A 23 -7.04 1.03 -11.83
N GLY A 24 -6.99 2.28 -11.36
CA GLY A 24 -7.96 3.33 -11.68
C GLY A 24 -9.19 3.30 -10.76
N THR A 25 -10.19 4.13 -11.05
CA THR A 25 -11.44 4.18 -10.28
C THR A 25 -12.59 3.59 -11.08
N VAL A 26 -13.51 2.90 -10.41
CA VAL A 26 -14.76 2.45 -11.04
C VAL A 26 -15.55 3.66 -11.51
N GLY A 27 -15.87 3.69 -12.80
CA GLY A 27 -16.54 4.82 -13.46
C GLY A 27 -15.63 5.56 -14.44
N ASP A 28 -14.30 5.42 -14.32
CA ASP A 28 -13.36 6.01 -15.27
C ASP A 28 -13.35 5.24 -16.60
N ILE A 29 -13.23 5.98 -17.70
CA ILE A 29 -13.23 5.41 -19.06
C ILE A 29 -12.03 4.46 -19.26
N GLU A 30 -10.89 4.80 -18.66
CA GLU A 30 -9.63 4.03 -18.75
C GLU A 30 -9.76 2.62 -18.15
N SER A 31 -10.61 2.45 -17.13
CA SER A 31 -10.78 1.19 -16.40
C SER A 31 -11.76 0.22 -17.08
N GLN A 32 -12.61 0.69 -18.00
CA GLN A 32 -13.70 -0.11 -18.58
C GLN A 32 -13.22 -1.42 -19.25
N PRO A 33 -12.12 -1.43 -20.04
CA PRO A 33 -11.64 -2.67 -20.66
C PRO A 33 -11.20 -3.73 -19.63
N PHE A 34 -10.65 -3.30 -18.49
CA PHE A 34 -10.23 -4.20 -17.41
C PHE A 34 -11.42 -4.78 -16.67
N MET A 35 -12.42 -3.96 -16.36
CA MET A 35 -13.65 -4.41 -15.73
C MET A 35 -14.41 -5.40 -16.61
N GLU A 36 -14.53 -5.13 -17.91
CA GLU A 36 -15.16 -6.07 -18.84
C GLU A 36 -14.39 -7.40 -18.93
N ALA A 37 -13.04 -7.35 -18.96
CA ALA A 37 -12.24 -8.56 -18.93
C ALA A 37 -12.43 -9.37 -17.64
N ALA A 38 -12.48 -8.72 -16.47
CA ALA A 38 -12.72 -9.38 -15.20
C ALA A 38 -14.14 -10.00 -15.12
N ARG A 39 -15.14 -9.30 -15.67
CA ARG A 39 -16.51 -9.81 -15.82
C ARG A 39 -16.57 -11.05 -16.72
N GLU A 40 -15.83 -11.06 -17.83
CA GLU A 40 -15.70 -12.25 -18.69
C GLU A 40 -15.01 -13.41 -17.96
N VAL A 41 -13.93 -13.15 -17.22
CA VAL A 41 -13.24 -14.17 -16.39
C VAL A 41 -14.24 -14.80 -15.41
N ARG A 42 -15.02 -13.99 -14.70
CA ARG A 42 -16.06 -14.47 -13.79
C ARG A 42 -17.07 -15.38 -14.49
N ARG A 43 -17.53 -14.99 -15.70
CA ARG A 43 -18.47 -15.78 -16.49
C ARG A 43 -17.91 -17.13 -16.90
N GLU A 44 -16.62 -17.20 -17.23
CA GLU A 44 -15.96 -18.43 -17.68
C GLU A 44 -15.63 -19.39 -16.53
N LEU A 45 -15.23 -18.87 -15.37
CA LEU A 45 -14.82 -19.67 -14.22
C LEU A 45 -15.98 -20.05 -13.28
N GLY A 46 -17.06 -19.26 -13.32
CA GLY A 46 -18.22 -19.45 -12.45
C GLY A 46 -18.06 -18.89 -11.04
N PRO A 47 -19.14 -18.93 -10.23
CA PRO A 47 -19.29 -18.26 -8.94
C PRO A 47 -18.29 -18.67 -7.83
N THR A 48 -17.78 -19.89 -7.88
CA THR A 48 -16.89 -20.45 -6.85
C THR A 48 -15.40 -20.27 -7.14
N ASN A 49 -15.03 -19.89 -8.37
CA ASN A 49 -13.62 -19.81 -8.83
C ASN A 49 -13.15 -18.38 -9.13
N CYS A 50 -13.91 -17.38 -8.73
CA CYS A 50 -13.60 -15.97 -8.92
C CYS A 50 -14.33 -15.19 -7.83
N MET A 51 -13.82 -14.04 -7.42
CA MET A 51 -14.47 -13.21 -6.42
C MET A 51 -14.12 -11.76 -6.67
N PHE A 52 -15.08 -10.86 -6.47
CA PHE A 52 -14.89 -9.43 -6.55
C PHE A 52 -14.86 -8.82 -5.15
N VAL A 53 -13.71 -8.30 -4.77
CA VAL A 53 -13.53 -7.48 -3.57
C VAL A 53 -13.47 -6.02 -4.01
N HIS A 54 -14.45 -5.22 -3.61
CA HIS A 54 -14.52 -3.81 -4.00
C HIS A 54 -14.10 -2.89 -2.85
N VAL A 55 -13.10 -2.05 -3.09
CA VAL A 55 -12.60 -1.09 -2.09
C VAL A 55 -13.35 0.23 -2.24
N ALA A 56 -13.91 0.74 -1.15
CA ALA A 56 -14.68 1.97 -1.15
C ALA A 56 -14.35 2.86 0.06
N LEU A 57 -14.44 4.18 -0.13
CA LEU A 57 -14.21 5.17 0.92
C LEU A 57 -15.51 5.48 1.68
N VAL A 58 -15.45 5.46 3.02
CA VAL A 58 -16.49 5.97 3.91
C VAL A 58 -15.96 7.25 4.56
N PRO A 59 -16.21 8.43 3.96
CA PRO A 59 -15.67 9.68 4.48
C PRO A 59 -16.43 10.15 5.73
N TYR A 60 -15.70 10.76 6.65
CA TYR A 60 -16.25 11.54 7.74
C TYR A 60 -16.44 13.00 7.32
N LEU A 61 -17.60 13.58 7.59
CA LEU A 61 -17.86 15.00 7.36
C LEU A 61 -17.74 15.78 8.68
N PRO A 62 -16.67 16.58 8.90
CA PRO A 62 -16.47 17.31 10.15
C PRO A 62 -17.63 18.25 10.49
N ALA A 63 -18.21 18.93 9.48
CA ALA A 63 -19.31 19.87 9.68
C ALA A 63 -20.61 19.22 10.19
N ALA A 64 -20.81 17.92 9.92
CA ALA A 64 -22.01 17.17 10.30
C ALA A 64 -21.75 16.14 11.40
N HIS A 65 -20.49 15.96 11.81
CA HIS A 65 -20.05 14.94 12.75
C HIS A 65 -20.54 13.51 12.42
N GLU A 66 -20.56 13.16 11.13
CA GLU A 66 -21.13 11.89 10.67
C GLU A 66 -20.30 11.25 9.56
N LEU A 67 -20.22 9.91 9.59
CA LEU A 67 -19.70 9.08 8.51
C LEU A 67 -20.75 8.90 7.42
N LYS A 68 -20.38 9.12 6.16
CA LYS A 68 -21.32 9.03 5.03
C LYS A 68 -21.12 7.76 4.24
N THR A 69 -22.16 6.92 4.20
CA THR A 69 -22.18 5.67 3.42
C THR A 69 -22.61 5.85 1.97
N LYS A 70 -23.08 7.04 1.59
CA LYS A 70 -23.61 7.34 0.25
C LYS A 70 -22.56 7.18 -0.87
N PRO A 71 -21.28 7.60 -0.70
CA PRO A 71 -20.24 7.35 -1.70
C PRO A 71 -20.03 5.87 -1.99
N THR A 72 -19.97 5.02 -0.96
CA THR A 72 -19.90 3.56 -1.11
C THR A 72 -21.09 3.01 -1.90
N GLN A 73 -22.32 3.43 -1.56
CA GLN A 73 -23.54 2.99 -2.27
C GLN A 73 -23.49 3.34 -3.76
N HIS A 74 -23.06 4.55 -4.10
CA HIS A 74 -22.97 4.99 -5.49
C HIS A 74 -21.84 4.26 -6.25
N SER A 75 -20.72 4.00 -5.56
CA SER A 75 -19.60 3.24 -6.14
C SER A 75 -20.01 1.80 -6.47
N VAL A 76 -20.72 1.12 -5.57
CA VAL A 76 -21.27 -0.23 -5.84
C VAL A 76 -22.33 -0.19 -6.95
N MET A 77 -23.16 0.85 -7.01
CA MET A 77 -24.12 1.02 -8.10
C MET A 77 -23.40 1.15 -9.47
N ALA A 78 -22.33 1.94 -9.54
CA ALA A 78 -21.53 2.08 -10.76
C ALA A 78 -20.86 0.76 -11.16
N LEU A 79 -20.34 -0.01 -10.20
CA LEU A 79 -19.79 -1.34 -10.43
C LEU A 79 -20.84 -2.30 -11.02
N ARG A 80 -22.05 -2.30 -10.46
CA ARG A 80 -23.18 -3.11 -10.92
C ARG A 80 -23.69 -2.73 -12.31
N GLN A 81 -23.62 -1.45 -12.67
CA GLN A 81 -23.94 -0.99 -14.04
C GLN A 81 -23.00 -1.59 -15.09
N LEU A 82 -21.78 -1.97 -14.71
CA LEU A 82 -20.84 -2.71 -15.56
C LEU A 82 -21.07 -4.23 -15.54
N GLY A 83 -22.12 -4.71 -14.85
CA GLY A 83 -22.42 -6.14 -14.74
C GLY A 83 -21.55 -6.89 -13.74
N ILE A 84 -20.87 -6.19 -12.82
CA ILE A 84 -20.08 -6.79 -11.74
C ILE A 84 -20.81 -6.61 -10.42
N VAL A 85 -21.04 -7.71 -9.71
CA VAL A 85 -21.60 -7.71 -8.36
C VAL A 85 -20.46 -8.02 -7.39
N PRO A 86 -20.14 -7.13 -6.44
CA PRO A 86 -19.09 -7.39 -5.46
C PRO A 86 -19.54 -8.47 -4.47
N ASP A 87 -18.63 -9.41 -4.17
CA ASP A 87 -18.84 -10.43 -3.15
C ASP A 87 -18.44 -9.90 -1.75
N ALA A 88 -17.45 -9.00 -1.69
CA ALA A 88 -17.04 -8.30 -0.47
C ALA A 88 -16.78 -6.81 -0.69
N LEU A 89 -16.91 -6.02 0.37
CA LEU A 89 -16.62 -4.60 0.42
C LEU A 89 -15.56 -4.31 1.48
N VAL A 90 -14.45 -3.70 1.06
CA VAL A 90 -13.43 -3.17 1.97
C VAL A 90 -13.66 -1.68 2.13
N LEU A 91 -14.15 -1.29 3.31
CA LEU A 91 -14.51 0.08 3.65
C LEU A 91 -13.32 0.80 4.27
N ARG A 92 -12.65 1.65 3.49
CA ARG A 92 -11.60 2.56 3.95
C ARG A 92 -12.22 3.71 4.74
N SER A 93 -11.67 4.01 5.91
CA SER A 93 -12.11 5.12 6.75
C SER A 93 -10.99 5.63 7.65
N ASP A 94 -11.11 6.88 8.09
CA ASP A 94 -10.17 7.51 9.04
C ASP A 94 -10.44 7.11 10.50
N ARG A 95 -11.51 6.34 10.75
CA ARG A 95 -11.96 5.91 12.07
C ARG A 95 -12.79 4.62 12.00
N PRO A 96 -12.91 3.87 13.11
CA PRO A 96 -13.73 2.66 13.15
C PRO A 96 -15.20 2.91 12.77
N LEU A 97 -15.78 1.99 12.00
CA LEU A 97 -17.20 1.97 11.69
C LEU A 97 -17.95 1.12 12.71
N ASN A 98 -19.08 1.63 13.22
CA ASN A 98 -19.96 0.83 14.06
C ASN A 98 -20.74 -0.20 13.23
N GLN A 99 -21.27 -1.23 13.89
CA GLN A 99 -22.00 -2.30 13.21
C GLN A 99 -23.21 -1.80 12.42
N SER A 100 -23.94 -0.80 12.94
CA SER A 100 -25.10 -0.21 12.26
C SER A 100 -24.76 0.39 10.89
N ILE A 101 -23.58 1.01 10.75
CA ILE A 101 -23.09 1.52 9.45
C ILE A 101 -22.80 0.36 8.50
N LYS A 102 -22.14 -0.71 8.98
CA LYS A 102 -21.84 -1.91 8.19
C LYS A 102 -23.13 -2.60 7.73
N ASP A 103 -24.10 -2.78 8.62
CA ASP A 103 -25.41 -3.36 8.31
C ASP A 103 -26.18 -2.55 7.27
N LYS A 104 -26.14 -1.21 7.40
CA LYS A 104 -26.75 -0.30 6.41
C LYS A 104 -26.09 -0.43 5.04
N ILE A 105 -24.76 -0.53 4.99
CA ILE A 105 -24.03 -0.73 3.73
C ILE A 105 -24.36 -2.10 3.15
N SER A 106 -24.32 -3.17 3.94
CA SER A 106 -24.70 -4.52 3.53
C SER A 106 -26.09 -4.54 2.90
N LEU A 107 -27.10 -3.96 3.58
CA LEU A 107 -28.47 -3.90 3.08
C LEU A 107 -28.60 -3.08 1.78
N MET A 108 -28.00 -1.90 1.72
CA MET A 108 -28.15 -0.98 0.58
C MET A 108 -27.34 -1.40 -0.64
N CYS A 109 -26.22 -2.08 -0.42
CA CYS A 109 -25.35 -2.60 -1.47
C CYS A 109 -25.66 -4.06 -1.81
N ASP A 110 -26.54 -4.74 -1.06
CA ASP A 110 -26.88 -6.15 -1.21
C ASP A 110 -25.62 -7.03 -1.30
N VAL A 111 -24.80 -6.93 -0.25
CA VAL A 111 -23.58 -7.72 -0.02
C VAL A 111 -23.70 -8.40 1.33
N ASN A 112 -23.26 -9.66 1.44
CA ASN A 112 -23.32 -10.41 2.69
C ASN A 112 -22.66 -9.62 3.83
N PRO A 113 -23.30 -9.48 5.01
CA PRO A 113 -22.72 -8.76 6.15
C PRO A 113 -21.31 -9.20 6.53
N GLU A 114 -20.99 -10.49 6.42
CA GLU A 114 -19.65 -11.03 6.70
C GLU A 114 -18.59 -10.55 5.69
N GLY A 115 -19.00 -10.16 4.48
CA GLY A 115 -18.14 -9.59 3.46
C GLY A 115 -18.00 -8.07 3.54
N VAL A 116 -18.64 -7.40 4.51
CA VAL A 116 -18.55 -5.94 4.69
C VAL A 116 -17.56 -5.62 5.80
N VAL A 117 -16.34 -5.27 5.39
CA VAL A 117 -15.16 -5.19 6.27
C VAL A 117 -14.67 -3.76 6.39
N ASN A 118 -14.44 -3.27 7.61
CA ASN A 118 -13.83 -1.98 7.85
C ASN A 118 -12.29 -2.04 7.89
N CYS A 119 -11.65 -1.49 6.87
CA CYS A 119 -10.20 -1.29 6.83
C CYS A 119 -9.89 0.17 7.22
N VAL A 120 -9.89 0.42 8.53
CA VAL A 120 -9.55 1.73 9.09
C VAL A 120 -8.09 2.10 8.80
N ASP A 121 -7.81 3.40 8.69
CA ASP A 121 -6.44 3.89 8.55
C ASP A 121 -5.55 3.34 9.66
N ALA A 122 -4.45 2.73 9.23
CA ALA A 122 -3.52 2.01 10.08
C ALA A 122 -2.28 2.86 10.38
N PRO A 123 -1.69 2.76 11.58
CA PRO A 123 -0.47 3.49 11.91
C PRO A 123 0.73 3.02 11.06
N SER A 124 0.72 1.77 10.60
CA SER A 124 1.67 1.23 9.65
C SER A 124 0.99 0.35 8.60
N ILE A 125 1.59 0.25 7.41
CA ILE A 125 1.13 -0.67 6.35
C ILE A 125 1.17 -2.14 6.82
N TYR A 126 2.07 -2.45 7.76
CA TYR A 126 2.24 -3.80 8.31
C TYR A 126 1.09 -4.24 9.23
N ASP A 127 0.26 -3.29 9.70
CA ASP A 127 -0.90 -3.56 10.55
C ASP A 127 -2.15 -3.96 9.76
N VAL A 128 -2.19 -3.63 8.45
CA VAL A 128 -3.36 -3.87 7.59
C VAL A 128 -3.79 -5.35 7.58
N PRO A 129 -2.88 -6.35 7.52
CA PRO A 129 -3.26 -7.75 7.63
C PRO A 129 -4.02 -8.10 8.92
N LYS A 130 -3.59 -7.59 10.09
CA LYS A 130 -4.30 -7.81 11.35
C LYS A 130 -5.68 -7.15 11.35
N ILE A 131 -5.82 -5.96 10.76
CA ILE A 131 -7.11 -5.27 10.63
C ILE A 131 -8.08 -6.10 9.78
N LEU A 132 -7.64 -6.57 8.61
CA LEU A 132 -8.47 -7.37 7.71
C LEU A 132 -8.82 -8.74 8.30
N PHE A 133 -7.87 -9.37 9.00
CA PHE A 133 -8.06 -10.62 9.71
C PHE A 133 -9.08 -10.49 10.84
N ASN A 134 -8.99 -9.44 11.65
CA ASN A 134 -9.93 -9.20 12.76
C ASN A 134 -11.36 -8.91 12.27
N GLU A 135 -11.50 -8.39 11.04
CA GLU A 135 -12.80 -8.21 10.39
C GLU A 135 -13.26 -9.47 9.61
N GLY A 136 -12.43 -10.52 9.53
CA GLY A 136 -12.77 -11.83 8.97
C GLY A 136 -12.75 -11.93 7.45
N LEU A 137 -12.09 -11.00 6.75
CA LEU A 137 -12.10 -10.96 5.28
C LEU A 137 -11.49 -12.24 4.67
N ASP A 138 -10.36 -12.70 5.21
CA ASP A 138 -9.63 -13.87 4.74
C ASP A 138 -10.47 -15.15 4.89
N ALA A 139 -11.08 -15.37 6.06
CA ALA A 139 -11.97 -16.50 6.30
C ALA A 139 -13.21 -16.45 5.37
N TYR A 140 -13.74 -15.25 5.13
CA TYR A 140 -14.84 -15.04 4.19
C TYR A 140 -14.44 -15.41 2.75
N VAL A 141 -13.24 -15.03 2.30
CA VAL A 141 -12.69 -15.37 0.99
C VAL A 141 -12.47 -16.88 0.85
N VAL A 142 -11.81 -17.52 1.82
CA VAL A 142 -11.53 -18.97 1.82
C VAL A 142 -12.82 -19.77 1.65
N ARG A 143 -13.87 -19.41 2.41
CA ARG A 143 -15.16 -20.09 2.33
C ARG A 143 -15.90 -19.80 1.03
N THR A 144 -15.86 -18.57 0.52
CA THR A 144 -16.55 -18.16 -0.72
C THR A 144 -15.95 -18.85 -1.95
N LEU A 145 -14.64 -19.07 -1.95
CA LEU A 145 -13.90 -19.73 -3.02
C LEU A 145 -13.75 -21.25 -2.81
N GLU A 146 -14.39 -21.82 -1.78
CA GLU A 146 -14.30 -23.25 -1.43
C GLU A 146 -12.85 -23.76 -1.28
N LEU A 147 -11.95 -22.90 -0.78
CA LEU A 147 -10.54 -23.22 -0.60
C LEU A 147 -10.32 -24.11 0.64
N PRO A 148 -9.25 -24.93 0.66
CA PRO A 148 -8.85 -25.65 1.86
C PRO A 148 -8.60 -24.69 3.03
N PHE A 149 -9.32 -24.89 4.13
CA PHE A 149 -9.18 -24.05 5.31
C PHE A 149 -8.03 -24.51 6.19
N HIS A 150 -7.22 -23.56 6.65
CA HIS A 150 -6.27 -23.73 7.74
C HIS A 150 -6.18 -22.41 8.54
N ASP A 151 -5.76 -22.50 9.79
CA ASP A 151 -5.49 -21.31 10.59
C ASP A 151 -4.27 -20.54 10.04
N VAL A 152 -4.26 -19.23 10.24
CA VAL A 152 -3.13 -18.37 9.85
C VAL A 152 -1.97 -18.57 10.84
N ASP A 153 -0.79 -18.90 10.33
CA ASP A 153 0.45 -18.86 11.11
C ASP A 153 0.95 -17.42 11.19
N TRP A 154 0.86 -16.83 12.39
CA TRP A 154 1.23 -15.44 12.64
C TRP A 154 2.69 -15.26 13.07
N ALA A 155 3.48 -16.32 13.26
CA ALA A 155 4.79 -16.23 13.91
C ALA A 155 5.73 -15.20 13.27
N GLU A 156 5.90 -15.25 11.95
CA GLU A 156 6.78 -14.31 11.22
C GLU A 156 6.23 -12.87 11.25
N TRP A 157 4.91 -12.72 11.09
CA TRP A 157 4.28 -11.41 11.03
C TRP A 157 4.22 -10.72 12.39
N ASP A 158 3.99 -11.47 13.47
CA ASP A 158 4.02 -10.96 14.84
C ASP A 158 5.44 -10.55 15.24
N GLU A 159 6.46 -11.28 14.79
CA GLU A 159 7.85 -10.85 14.96
C GLU A 159 8.16 -9.54 14.22
N LEU A 160 7.66 -9.39 12.99
CA LEU A 160 7.75 -8.14 12.24
C LEU A 160 7.07 -6.99 13.00
N LEU A 161 5.83 -7.19 13.47
CA LEU A 161 5.07 -6.17 14.20
C LEU A 161 5.77 -5.77 15.50
N GLU A 162 6.40 -6.70 16.20
CA GLU A 162 7.22 -6.40 17.38
C GLU A 162 8.39 -5.46 17.03
N ARG A 163 9.07 -5.70 15.91
CA ARG A 163 10.17 -4.84 15.43
C ARG A 163 9.68 -3.47 14.96
N VAL A 164 8.46 -3.39 14.41
CA VAL A 164 7.84 -2.15 13.94
C VAL A 164 7.41 -1.27 15.11
N HIS A 165 6.75 -1.85 16.12
CA HIS A 165 6.10 -1.10 17.20
C HIS A 165 6.95 -0.95 18.46
N HIS A 166 7.91 -1.85 18.69
CA HIS A 166 8.79 -1.83 19.87
C HIS A 166 10.29 -1.78 19.49
N PRO A 167 10.73 -0.75 18.74
CA PRO A 167 12.15 -0.54 18.45
C PRO A 167 12.92 -0.23 19.74
N LYS A 168 14.16 -0.71 19.84
CA LYS A 168 15.06 -0.49 20.98
C LYS A 168 15.91 0.77 20.85
N GLN A 169 16.04 1.27 19.62
CA GLN A 169 16.84 2.43 19.26
C GLN A 169 16.26 3.12 18.03
N GLU A 170 16.69 4.34 17.77
CA GLU A 170 16.31 5.08 16.57
C GLU A 170 17.56 5.52 15.80
N VAL A 171 17.45 5.59 14.47
CA VAL A 171 18.49 6.09 13.58
C VAL A 171 17.87 7.02 12.54
N ASN A 172 18.50 8.15 12.27
CA ASN A 172 18.06 9.15 11.31
C ASN A 172 18.77 8.93 9.98
N ILE A 173 18.02 8.60 8.93
CA ILE A 173 18.58 8.32 7.61
C ILE A 173 18.06 9.35 6.61
N ALA A 174 18.96 10.07 5.95
CA ALA A 174 18.58 10.95 4.85
C ALA A 174 18.61 10.23 3.50
N ILE A 175 17.54 10.36 2.72
CA ILE A 175 17.50 9.96 1.32
C ILE A 175 17.67 11.22 0.46
N VAL A 176 18.83 11.34 -0.20
CA VAL A 176 19.19 12.52 -1.00
C VAL A 176 18.70 12.38 -2.44
N GLY A 177 17.45 12.79 -2.64
CA GLY A 177 16.67 12.59 -3.86
C GLY A 177 16.46 13.86 -4.67
N LYS A 178 16.07 13.69 -5.94
CA LYS A 178 15.66 14.79 -6.83
C LYS A 178 14.19 15.19 -6.61
N TYR A 179 13.31 14.21 -6.38
CA TYR A 179 11.86 14.39 -6.32
C TYR A 179 11.35 14.17 -4.90
N ILE A 180 11.58 15.13 -4.00
CA ILE A 180 11.16 14.99 -2.60
C ILE A 180 9.66 15.25 -2.37
N ASP A 181 9.02 15.99 -3.28
CA ASP A 181 7.58 16.32 -3.19
C ASP A 181 6.67 15.14 -3.56
N LEU A 182 7.25 14.06 -4.09
CA LEU A 182 6.55 12.82 -4.40
C LEU A 182 7.25 11.66 -3.66
N PRO A 183 6.90 11.41 -2.39
CA PRO A 183 7.51 10.34 -1.59
C PRO A 183 7.48 8.97 -2.27
N ASP A 184 6.46 8.71 -3.09
CA ASP A 184 6.29 7.46 -3.85
C ASP A 184 7.43 7.18 -4.82
N ALA A 185 8.13 8.22 -5.30
CA ALA A 185 9.31 8.05 -6.16
C ALA A 185 10.45 7.28 -5.47
N TYR A 186 10.42 7.20 -4.13
CA TYR A 186 11.41 6.52 -3.31
C TYR A 186 10.80 5.43 -2.42
N LEU A 187 9.55 5.01 -2.65
CA LEU A 187 8.83 4.08 -1.78
C LEU A 187 9.64 2.82 -1.45
N SER A 188 10.18 2.13 -2.47
CA SER A 188 10.98 0.92 -2.25
C SER A 188 12.28 1.19 -1.48
N VAL A 189 12.89 2.36 -1.64
CA VAL A 189 14.10 2.75 -0.90
C VAL A 189 13.76 3.06 0.56
N ILE A 190 12.66 3.78 0.80
CA ILE A 190 12.15 4.09 2.13
C ILE A 190 11.84 2.78 2.89
N GLU A 191 11.11 1.86 2.25
CA GLU A 191 10.76 0.57 2.88
C GLU A 191 11.99 -0.32 3.09
N ALA A 192 12.97 -0.33 2.17
CA ALA A 192 14.22 -1.05 2.38
C ALA A 192 15.03 -0.51 3.57
N VAL A 193 15.06 0.82 3.75
CA VAL A 193 15.71 1.45 4.91
C VAL A 193 14.98 1.09 6.21
N LYS A 194 13.64 1.12 6.22
CA LYS A 194 12.84 0.66 7.37
C LYS A 194 13.09 -0.81 7.67
N ALA A 195 13.12 -1.68 6.66
CA ALA A 195 13.42 -3.10 6.80
C ALA A 195 14.82 -3.35 7.39
N GLY A 196 15.82 -2.57 6.97
CA GLY A 196 17.14 -2.56 7.59
C GLY A 196 17.09 -2.19 9.08
N GLY A 197 16.24 -1.21 9.43
CA GLY A 197 15.91 -0.89 10.81
C GLY A 197 15.30 -2.07 11.58
N PHE A 198 14.28 -2.72 11.02
CA PHE A 198 13.63 -3.89 11.65
C PHE A 198 14.61 -5.02 11.90
N GLY A 199 15.57 -5.25 10.98
CA GLY A 199 16.66 -6.22 11.15
C GLY A 199 17.55 -5.96 12.38
N ASN A 200 17.57 -4.72 12.88
CA ASN A 200 18.41 -4.26 13.99
C ASN A 200 17.60 -3.81 15.22
N PHE A 201 16.31 -4.13 15.31
CA PHE A 201 15.39 -3.59 16.32
C PHE A 201 15.49 -2.06 16.44
N ALA A 202 15.63 -1.38 15.30
CA ALA A 202 15.81 0.05 15.21
C ALA A 202 14.70 0.68 14.38
N LYS A 203 14.21 1.84 14.81
CA LYS A 203 13.35 2.67 13.99
C LYS A 203 14.20 3.55 13.08
N ALA A 204 14.08 3.35 11.77
CA ALA A 204 14.72 4.22 10.80
C ALA A 204 13.82 5.44 10.51
N ASN A 205 14.18 6.59 11.06
CA ASN A 205 13.53 7.87 10.81
C ASN A 205 14.05 8.42 9.48
N VAL A 206 13.28 8.22 8.41
CA VAL A 206 13.67 8.62 7.05
C VAL A 206 13.33 10.08 6.80
N LYS A 207 14.33 10.88 6.42
CA LYS A 207 14.17 12.26 5.94
C LYS A 207 14.46 12.32 4.44
N LEU A 208 13.49 12.77 3.64
CA LEU A 208 13.74 13.08 2.23
C LEU A 208 14.44 14.44 2.14
N VAL A 209 15.60 14.48 1.48
CA VAL A 209 16.42 15.68 1.31
C VAL A 209 16.54 15.98 -0.19
N ALA A 210 16.20 17.21 -0.59
CA ALA A 210 16.38 17.64 -1.97
C ALA A 210 17.88 17.73 -2.29
N ALA A 211 18.31 17.02 -3.34
CA ALA A 211 19.70 16.99 -3.74
C ALA A 211 20.25 18.40 -3.99
N ASP A 212 19.49 19.27 -4.64
CA ASP A 212 19.89 20.65 -4.98
C ASP A 212 20.28 21.47 -3.72
N LEU A 213 19.79 21.12 -2.53
CA LEU A 213 20.17 21.78 -1.26
C LEU A 213 21.57 21.38 -0.77
N CYS A 214 22.10 20.26 -1.26
CA CYS A 214 23.40 19.72 -0.85
C CYS A 214 24.56 20.11 -1.80
N GLU A 215 24.33 20.99 -2.79
CA GLU A 215 25.36 21.42 -3.75
C GLU A 215 26.53 22.16 -3.09
N THR A 216 26.24 22.92 -2.03
CA THR A 216 27.24 23.66 -1.26
C THR A 216 27.52 22.97 0.06
N GLU A 217 28.72 23.13 0.61
CA GLU A 217 29.10 22.57 1.92
C GLU A 217 28.16 23.03 3.04
N ALA A 218 27.83 24.33 3.07
CA ALA A 218 26.91 24.89 4.07
C ALA A 218 25.48 24.34 3.92
N GLY A 219 25.02 24.10 2.69
CA GLY A 219 23.72 23.49 2.43
C GLY A 219 23.69 22.01 2.82
N ALA A 220 24.73 21.26 2.49
CA ALA A 220 24.88 19.86 2.91
C ALA A 220 24.95 19.75 4.44
N ASP A 221 25.68 20.62 5.12
CA ASP A 221 25.71 20.67 6.59
C ASP A 221 24.33 20.96 7.18
N ALA A 222 23.61 21.94 6.62
CA ALA A 222 22.26 22.28 7.07
C ALA A 222 21.30 21.09 7.04
N GLU A 223 21.41 20.26 6.00
CA GLU A 223 20.50 19.14 5.79
C GLU A 223 20.95 17.83 6.48
N LEU A 224 22.26 17.59 6.59
CA LEU A 224 22.82 16.27 6.91
C LEU A 224 23.50 16.18 8.28
N ARG A 225 23.85 17.29 8.95
CA ARG A 225 24.63 17.26 10.21
C ARG A 225 24.02 16.45 11.36
N ASN A 226 22.69 16.29 11.35
CA ASN A 226 21.94 15.56 12.39
C ASN A 226 21.54 14.15 11.94
N MET A 227 22.00 13.69 10.78
CA MET A 227 21.70 12.35 10.27
C MET A 227 22.77 11.36 10.72
N ASP A 228 22.37 10.10 10.88
CA ASP A 228 23.25 8.98 11.25
C ASP A 228 23.75 8.21 10.00
N GLY A 229 23.13 8.45 8.85
CA GLY A 229 23.57 7.94 7.56
C GLY A 229 22.81 8.56 6.39
N ILE A 230 23.36 8.39 5.19
CA ILE A 230 22.71 8.84 3.94
C ILE A 230 22.54 7.71 2.95
N VAL A 231 21.45 7.77 2.18
CA VAL A 231 21.22 6.98 0.97
C VAL A 231 21.15 7.94 -0.21
N VAL A 232 21.98 7.70 -1.22
CA VAL A 232 21.93 8.42 -2.49
C VAL A 232 21.29 7.50 -3.52
N PRO A 233 19.97 7.61 -3.75
CA PRO A 233 19.26 6.74 -4.67
C PRO A 233 19.62 7.03 -6.13
N GLY A 234 19.14 6.16 -7.02
CA GLY A 234 19.13 6.42 -8.46
C GLY A 234 18.41 7.72 -8.82
N GLY A 235 18.66 8.22 -10.02
CA GLY A 235 17.97 9.37 -10.59
C GLY A 235 17.97 9.30 -12.10
N PHE A 236 16.82 9.59 -12.72
CA PHE A 236 16.73 9.68 -14.18
C PHE A 236 17.00 11.12 -14.64
N GLY A 237 17.91 11.27 -15.60
CA GLY A 237 18.34 12.56 -16.14
C GLY A 237 19.44 13.27 -15.33
N ILE A 238 19.84 14.45 -15.79
CA ILE A 238 21.06 15.16 -15.34
C ILE A 238 20.88 16.12 -14.16
N ARG A 239 19.63 16.41 -13.75
CA ARG A 239 19.36 17.44 -12.72
C ARG A 239 19.58 16.88 -11.32
N GLY A 240 20.21 17.66 -10.44
CA GLY A 240 20.46 17.31 -9.04
C GLY A 240 21.66 16.38 -8.83
N ILE A 241 22.54 16.23 -9.83
CA ILE A 241 23.77 15.44 -9.72
C ILE A 241 24.79 16.15 -8.82
N GLU A 242 25.05 17.45 -9.05
CA GLU A 242 25.99 18.23 -8.23
C GLU A 242 25.63 18.18 -6.74
N GLY A 243 24.33 18.24 -6.44
CA GLY A 243 23.81 18.09 -5.09
C GLY A 243 24.10 16.74 -4.44
N LYS A 244 23.94 15.65 -5.20
CA LYS A 244 24.30 14.29 -4.75
C LYS A 244 25.80 14.15 -4.52
N ILE A 245 26.62 14.72 -5.41
CA ILE A 245 28.09 14.75 -5.25
C ILE A 245 28.47 15.52 -3.99
N GLY A 246 27.84 16.68 -3.75
CA GLY A 246 28.05 17.47 -2.54
C GLY A 246 27.67 16.72 -1.26
N ALA A 247 26.53 16.01 -1.26
CA ALA A 247 26.13 15.15 -0.14
C ALA A 247 27.14 14.00 0.13
N LEU A 248 27.63 13.32 -0.91
CA LEU A 248 28.64 12.26 -0.77
C LEU A 248 29.98 12.80 -0.30
N ARG A 249 30.38 14.00 -0.77
CA ARG A 249 31.57 14.70 -0.30
C ARG A 249 31.45 15.02 1.18
N TYR A 250 30.33 15.62 1.60
CA TYR A 250 30.03 15.92 3.00
C TYR A 250 30.10 14.64 3.85
N ALA A 251 29.45 13.57 3.41
CA ALA A 251 29.46 12.30 4.13
C ALA A 251 30.87 11.72 4.30
N ARG A 252 31.69 11.76 3.24
CA ARG A 252 33.08 11.29 3.30
C ARG A 252 33.93 12.10 4.27
N GLU A 253 33.79 13.43 4.25
CA GLU A 253 34.60 14.35 5.07
C GLU A 253 34.19 14.30 6.55
N HIS A 254 32.90 14.05 6.83
CA HIS A 254 32.34 13.92 8.18
C HIS A 254 32.24 12.47 8.68
N LYS A 255 32.73 11.50 7.89
CA LYS A 255 32.69 10.05 8.19
C LYS A 255 31.26 9.53 8.44
N LEU A 256 30.29 10.12 7.77
CA LEU A 256 28.90 9.68 7.79
C LEU A 256 28.74 8.46 6.86
N PRO A 257 28.15 7.34 7.31
CA PRO A 257 27.87 6.20 6.46
C PRO A 257 27.02 6.59 5.24
N ALA A 258 27.43 6.15 4.05
CA ALA A 258 26.75 6.45 2.81
C ALA A 258 26.49 5.18 2.00
N LEU A 259 25.27 5.05 1.48
CA LEU A 259 24.87 4.00 0.55
C LEU A 259 24.48 4.61 -0.80
N GLY A 260 25.30 4.38 -1.83
CA GLY A 260 25.01 4.77 -3.20
C GLY A 260 24.26 3.68 -3.97
N LEU A 261 23.13 4.02 -4.58
CA LEU A 261 22.34 3.09 -5.40
C LEU A 261 22.37 3.53 -6.87
N CYS A 262 22.83 2.66 -7.77
CA CYS A 262 22.90 2.93 -9.21
C CYS A 262 23.64 4.25 -9.51
N LEU A 263 22.94 5.34 -9.82
CA LEU A 263 23.53 6.67 -9.99
C LEU A 263 24.31 7.13 -8.75
N GLY A 264 23.91 6.73 -7.54
CA GLY A 264 24.66 7.07 -6.33
C GLY A 264 26.03 6.39 -6.22
N LEU A 265 26.29 5.34 -7.02
CA LEU A 265 27.59 4.69 -7.12
C LEU A 265 28.46 5.27 -8.25
N GLN A 266 27.84 5.81 -9.30
CA GLN A 266 28.52 6.46 -10.42
C GLN A 266 29.22 7.75 -9.96
#